data_AF-A0A6V7LVJ1-F1
#
_entry.id   AF-A0A6V7LVJ1-F1
#
_cell.length_a   1.000
_cell.length_b   1.000
_cell.length_c   1.000
_cell.angle_alpha   90.00
_cell.angle_beta   90.00
_cell.angle_gamma   90.00
#
_symmetry.space_group_name_H-M   'P 1'
#
loop_
_entity.id
_entity.type
_entity.pdbx_description
1 polymer ?
#
loop_
_entity_poly.entity_id
_entity_poly.type
_entity_poly.pdbx_seq_one_letter_code
_entity_poly.pdbx_strand_id
1 'polypeptide(L)'
;IQTSQDARFYALSTKFEPFTNKDKPLVVQFTVKHEQDIDCGGGYVKVFDCSLEPKEMHGETPYLLMFGPDICGPGTKKVHVIFNYKGKNLLIKKDIRCKDDVFTHLYTLIVNPDNTYQ
;
A
#
# COMPACT_ATOMS: atom_id res chain seq x y z
N ILE A 1 8.08 6.44 -11.17
CA ILE A 1 8.06 7.51 -10.14
C ILE A 1 9.18 7.17 -9.16
N GLN A 2 10.03 8.14 -8.81
CA GLN A 2 11.17 7.95 -7.91
C GLN A 2 11.20 9.09 -6.89
N THR A 3 11.40 8.76 -5.62
CA THR A 3 11.60 9.73 -4.54
C THR A 3 13.00 10.35 -4.68
N SER A 4 13.12 11.66 -4.48
CA SER A 4 14.34 12.44 -4.75
C SER A 4 14.88 13.23 -3.54
N GLN A 5 14.19 13.19 -2.41
CA GLN A 5 14.53 13.94 -1.21
C GLN A 5 14.50 12.99 0.00
N ASP A 6 15.57 13.03 0.79
CA ASP A 6 15.67 12.26 2.02
C ASP A 6 14.78 12.86 3.13
N ALA A 7 14.32 12.02 4.05
CA ALA A 7 13.51 12.43 5.21
C ALA A 7 12.28 13.30 4.83
N ARG A 8 11.57 12.91 3.76
CA ARG A 8 10.37 13.59 3.27
C ARG A 8 9.16 12.69 3.20
N PHE A 9 7.99 13.28 3.45
CA PHE A 9 6.70 12.67 3.13
C PHE A 9 6.37 12.88 1.66
N TYR A 10 5.86 11.82 1.03
CA TYR A 10 5.38 11.85 -0.35
C TYR A 10 3.86 11.62 -0.37
N ALA A 11 3.16 12.45 -1.13
CA ALA A 11 1.73 12.33 -1.38
C ALA A 11 1.46 12.56 -2.87
N LEU A 12 1.24 11.47 -3.60
CA LEU A 12 0.86 11.48 -5.01
C LEU A 12 -0.25 10.46 -5.24
N SER A 13 -1.32 10.87 -5.92
CA SER A 13 -2.44 10.01 -6.26
C SER A 13 -2.83 10.18 -7.72
N THR A 14 -3.53 9.19 -8.26
CA THR A 14 -4.08 9.22 -9.61
C THR A 14 -5.53 8.77 -9.59
N LYS A 15 -6.40 9.49 -10.29
CA LYS A 15 -7.82 9.11 -10.42
C LYS A 15 -7.97 8.11 -11.57
N PHE A 16 -8.89 7.18 -11.40
CA PHE A 16 -9.31 6.22 -12.40
C PHE A 16 -10.83 6.11 -12.38
N GLU A 17 -11.43 5.46 -13.39
CA GLU A 17 -12.88 5.27 -13.46
C GLU A 17 -13.41 4.58 -12.20
N PRO A 18 -14.38 5.17 -11.48
CA PRO A 18 -14.96 4.58 -10.28
C PRO A 18 -15.52 3.19 -10.53
N PHE A 19 -15.26 2.26 -9.61
CA PHE A 19 -15.81 0.91 -9.67
C PHE A 19 -16.08 0.36 -8.28
N THR A 20 -16.78 -0.78 -8.23
CA THR A 20 -16.95 -1.59 -7.02
C THR A 20 -16.42 -3.00 -7.27
N ASN A 21 -15.78 -3.59 -6.27
CA ASN A 21 -15.39 -5.00 -6.26
C ASN A 21 -16.49 -5.91 -5.67
N LYS A 22 -17.72 -5.41 -5.47
CA LYS A 22 -18.83 -6.25 -5.03
C LYS A 22 -19.00 -7.43 -6.00
N ASP A 23 -19.04 -8.64 -5.45
CA ASP A 23 -19.19 -9.91 -6.18
C ASP A 23 -18.09 -10.18 -7.24
N LYS A 24 -16.95 -9.47 -7.17
CA LYS A 24 -15.83 -9.61 -8.12
C LYS A 24 -14.49 -9.61 -7.39
N PRO A 25 -13.48 -10.33 -7.90
CA PRO A 25 -12.12 -10.22 -7.35
C PRO A 25 -11.55 -8.82 -7.59
N LEU A 26 -10.84 -8.29 -6.58
CA LEU A 26 -10.00 -7.10 -6.68
C LEU A 26 -8.54 -7.54 -6.73
N VAL A 27 -7.77 -7.04 -7.70
CA VAL A 27 -6.32 -7.26 -7.79
C VAL A 27 -5.61 -5.91 -7.75
N VAL A 28 -4.69 -5.73 -6.81
CA VAL A 28 -3.80 -4.56 -6.74
C VAL A 28 -2.37 -5.06 -6.91
N GLN A 29 -1.71 -4.57 -7.97
CA GLN A 29 -0.38 -5.03 -8.35
C GLN A 29 0.51 -3.86 -8.76
N PHE A 30 1.75 -3.84 -8.26
CA PHE A 30 2.76 -2.85 -8.61
C PHE A 30 4.17 -3.38 -8.31
N THR A 31 5.17 -2.71 -8.86
CA THR A 31 6.58 -3.02 -8.60
C THR A 31 7.20 -1.97 -7.68
N VAL A 32 8.07 -2.41 -6.77
CA VAL A 32 8.90 -1.54 -5.93
C VAL A 32 10.36 -1.93 -6.13
N LYS A 33 11.23 -0.92 -6.22
CA LYS A 33 12.68 -1.08 -6.25
C LYS A 33 13.29 -0.07 -5.28
N HIS A 34 13.94 -0.57 -4.23
CA HIS A 34 14.69 0.25 -3.28
C HIS A 34 16.17 0.25 -3.65
N GLU A 35 16.50 0.86 -4.80
CA GLU A 35 17.87 0.83 -5.33
C GLU A 35 18.90 1.55 -4.46
N GLN A 36 18.44 2.44 -3.58
CA GLN A 36 19.24 3.20 -2.64
C GLN A 36 19.65 2.42 -1.39
N ASP A 37 19.31 1.12 -1.30
CA ASP A 37 19.51 0.30 -0.10
C ASP A 37 18.86 0.94 1.13
N ILE A 38 17.52 1.05 1.09
CA ILE A 38 16.74 1.86 2.03
C ILE A 38 16.87 1.39 3.48
N ASP A 39 17.06 2.34 4.40
CA ASP A 39 17.15 2.08 5.84
C ASP A 39 15.79 2.17 6.56
N CYS A 40 15.00 3.21 6.27
CA CYS A 40 13.64 3.37 6.76
C CYS A 40 12.74 4.15 5.77
N GLY A 41 11.68 3.51 5.27
CA GLY A 41 10.66 4.11 4.43
C GLY A 41 9.62 3.11 3.93
N GLY A 42 8.46 3.66 3.54
CA GLY A 42 7.33 2.90 2.99
C GLY A 42 7.37 2.82 1.47
N GLY A 43 6.97 1.66 0.93
CA GLY A 43 6.78 1.42 -0.51
C GLY A 43 5.36 0.96 -0.85
N TYR A 44 4.39 1.26 0.00
CA TYR A 44 2.99 0.83 -0.14
C TYR A 44 2.10 1.83 -0.89
N VAL A 45 0.97 1.34 -1.39
CA VAL A 45 -0.09 2.15 -1.99
C VAL A 45 -1.34 2.18 -1.10
N LYS A 46 -2.16 3.22 -1.29
CA LYS A 46 -3.50 3.33 -0.69
C LYS A 46 -4.55 3.42 -1.81
N VAL A 47 -5.68 2.73 -1.64
CA VAL A 47 -6.87 2.86 -2.47
C VAL A 47 -7.90 3.66 -1.71
N PHE A 48 -8.39 4.72 -2.31
CA PHE A 48 -9.34 5.66 -1.72
C PHE A 48 -10.72 5.50 -2.35
N ASP A 49 -11.74 6.02 -1.66
CA ASP A 49 -13.06 6.18 -2.28
C ASP A 49 -13.12 7.43 -3.18
N CYS A 50 -14.29 7.67 -3.79
CA CYS A 50 -14.49 8.78 -4.72
C CYS A 50 -14.53 10.17 -4.04
N SER A 51 -14.53 10.24 -2.71
CA SER A 51 -14.59 11.49 -1.95
C SER A 51 -13.22 12.13 -1.74
N LEU A 52 -12.13 11.44 -2.09
CA LEU A 52 -10.77 11.97 -2.00
C LEU A 52 -10.63 13.26 -2.83
N GLU A 53 -10.22 14.34 -2.16
CA GLU A 53 -9.63 15.51 -2.81
C GLU A 53 -8.10 15.34 -2.89
N PRO A 54 -7.52 15.09 -4.08
CA PRO A 54 -6.10 14.78 -4.22
C PRO A 54 -5.17 15.83 -3.63
N LYS A 55 -5.57 17.11 -3.69
CA LYS A 55 -4.76 18.23 -3.18
C LYS A 55 -4.67 18.26 -1.65
N GLU A 56 -5.61 17.61 -0.97
CA GLU A 56 -5.66 17.53 0.49
C GLU A 56 -5.22 16.15 1.01
N MET A 57 -4.63 15.30 0.16
CA MET A 57 -4.20 13.97 0.58
C MET A 57 -3.00 14.05 1.54
N HIS A 58 -3.11 13.37 2.69
CA HIS A 58 -2.06 13.23 3.70
C HIS A 58 -2.11 11.86 4.40
N GLY A 59 -1.26 11.66 5.42
CA GLY A 59 -1.12 10.37 6.12
C GLY A 59 -2.41 9.83 6.77
N GLU A 60 -3.23 10.74 7.31
CA GLU A 60 -4.48 10.44 8.02
C GLU A 60 -5.73 10.44 7.12
N THR A 61 -5.59 10.74 5.83
CA THR A 61 -6.72 10.72 4.90
C THR A 61 -7.35 9.31 4.88
N PRO A 62 -8.68 9.16 5.10
CA PRO A 62 -9.35 7.87 5.09
C PRO A 62 -9.13 7.12 3.78
N TYR A 63 -8.81 5.84 3.86
CA TYR A 63 -8.60 4.94 2.72
C TYR A 63 -9.39 3.65 2.91
N LEU A 64 -9.66 2.94 1.81
CA LEU A 64 -10.37 1.66 1.83
C LEU A 64 -9.40 0.48 2.04
N LEU A 65 -8.23 0.57 1.41
CA LEU A 65 -7.19 -0.46 1.42
C LEU A 65 -5.80 0.19 1.42
N MET A 66 -4.87 -0.35 2.21
CA MET A 66 -3.44 -0.04 2.13
C MET A 66 -2.65 -1.35 1.97
N PHE A 67 -1.78 -1.39 0.96
CA PHE A 67 -1.04 -2.60 0.59
C PHE A 67 0.38 -2.29 0.12
N GLY A 68 1.38 -3.01 0.66
CA GLY A 68 2.76 -2.99 0.15
C GLY A 68 3.85 -3.04 1.22
N PRO A 69 5.12 -3.00 0.80
CA PRO A 69 6.27 -3.12 1.70
C PRO A 69 6.47 -1.89 2.60
N ASP A 70 7.01 -2.13 3.79
CA ASP A 70 7.44 -1.14 4.75
C ASP A 70 8.69 -1.63 5.48
N ILE A 71 9.76 -0.85 5.37
CA ILE A 71 11.07 -1.13 5.92
C ILE A 71 11.38 -0.03 6.93
N CYS A 72 11.80 -0.39 8.13
CA CYS A 72 12.37 0.56 9.07
C CYS A 72 13.34 -0.15 10.02
N GLY A 73 14.63 -0.01 9.71
CA GLY A 73 15.72 -0.66 10.41
C GLY A 73 15.65 -2.20 10.35
N PRO A 74 16.35 -2.89 11.26
CA PRO A 74 16.38 -4.35 11.28
C PRO A 74 15.08 -4.99 11.78
N GLY A 75 14.27 -4.24 12.54
CA GLY A 75 13.08 -4.76 13.22
C GLY A 75 11.78 -4.71 12.40
N THR A 76 11.70 -3.84 11.39
CA THR A 76 10.49 -3.69 10.57
C THR A 76 10.82 -3.98 9.12
N LYS A 77 10.38 -5.15 8.62
CA LYS A 77 10.50 -5.55 7.21
C LYS A 77 9.27 -6.35 6.83
N LYS A 78 8.15 -5.66 6.63
CA LYS A 78 6.84 -6.31 6.47
C LYS A 78 6.05 -5.77 5.29
N VAL A 79 5.12 -6.58 4.82
CA VAL A 79 4.09 -6.18 3.86
C VAL A 79 2.84 -5.83 4.65
N HIS A 80 2.41 -4.57 4.56
CA HIS A 80 1.11 -4.16 5.08
C HIS A 80 0.01 -4.69 4.19
N VAL A 81 -1.03 -5.23 4.81
CA VAL A 81 -2.35 -5.46 4.21
C VAL A 81 -3.36 -4.94 5.23
N ILE A 82 -3.97 -3.80 4.95
CA ILE A 82 -4.84 -3.09 5.88
C ILE A 82 -6.17 -2.78 5.19
N PHE A 83 -7.25 -3.27 5.77
CA PHE A 83 -8.61 -2.97 5.31
C PHE A 83 -9.29 -1.99 6.25
N ASN A 84 -9.97 -0.98 5.70
CA ASN A 84 -10.86 -0.16 6.50
C ASN A 84 -12.22 -0.84 6.66
N TYR A 85 -12.66 -1.01 7.90
CA TYR A 85 -13.97 -1.55 8.21
C TYR A 85 -14.58 -0.80 9.40
N LYS A 86 -15.79 -0.25 9.20
CA LYS A 86 -16.51 0.54 10.21
C LYS A 86 -15.65 1.66 10.82
N GLY A 87 -14.93 2.38 9.95
CA GLY A 87 -14.07 3.51 10.35
C GLY A 87 -12.78 3.11 11.07
N LYS A 88 -12.42 1.82 11.10
CA LYS A 88 -11.17 1.33 11.70
C LYS A 88 -10.28 0.67 10.64
N ASN A 89 -8.99 0.99 10.69
CA ASN A 89 -7.97 0.35 9.87
C ASN A 89 -7.54 -0.97 10.54
N LEU A 90 -7.96 -2.09 9.96
CA LEU A 90 -7.68 -3.43 10.47
C LEU A 90 -6.44 -4.00 9.78
N LEU A 91 -5.36 -4.18 10.54
CA LEU A 91 -4.12 -4.76 10.05
C LEU A 91 -4.25 -6.28 9.94
N ILE A 92 -3.59 -6.85 8.92
CA ILE A 92 -3.38 -8.29 8.84
C ILE A 92 -2.64 -8.81 10.07
N LYS A 93 -3.04 -10.00 10.55
CA LYS A 93 -2.41 -10.66 11.70
C LYS A 93 -1.18 -11.49 11.34
N LYS A 94 -1.07 -11.88 10.07
CA LYS A 94 0.07 -12.64 9.55
C LYS A 94 1.25 -11.69 9.38
N ASP A 95 2.42 -12.15 9.79
CA ASP A 95 3.67 -11.47 9.48
C ASP A 95 4.12 -11.92 8.08
N ILE A 96 4.23 -10.96 7.16
CA ILE A 96 4.62 -11.19 5.78
C ILE A 96 5.89 -10.38 5.55
N ARG A 97 7.03 -11.05 5.42
CA ARG A 97 8.31 -10.37 5.22
C ARG A 97 8.37 -9.71 3.84
N CYS A 98 8.74 -8.44 3.78
CA CYS A 98 9.00 -7.75 2.50
C CYS A 98 10.43 -7.99 2.01
N LYS A 99 10.68 -7.67 0.74
CA LYS A 99 12.01 -7.68 0.13
C LYS A 99 12.76 -6.41 0.54
N ASP A 100 14.04 -6.58 0.88
CA ASP A 100 14.93 -5.57 1.44
C ASP A 100 16.27 -5.48 0.68
N ASP A 101 16.30 -5.99 -0.56
CA ASP A 101 17.42 -5.84 -1.47
C ASP A 101 17.20 -4.68 -2.48
N VAL A 102 18.18 -4.44 -3.34
CA VAL A 102 18.20 -3.32 -4.31
C VAL A 102 17.53 -3.63 -5.66
N PHE A 103 16.92 -4.80 -5.81
CA PHE A 103 16.27 -5.23 -7.04
C PHE A 103 14.79 -4.84 -7.11
N THR A 104 14.22 -4.99 -8.30
CA THR A 104 12.79 -4.76 -8.54
C THR A 104 12.00 -5.98 -8.09
N HIS A 105 10.99 -5.77 -7.25
CA HIS A 105 10.07 -6.82 -6.79
C HIS A 105 8.63 -6.49 -7.14
N LEU A 106 7.87 -7.50 -7.54
CA LEU A 106 6.44 -7.40 -7.81
C LEU A 106 5.64 -7.72 -6.55
N TYR A 107 4.75 -6.83 -6.15
CA TYR A 107 3.80 -7.03 -5.05
C TYR A 107 2.40 -7.14 -5.64
N THR A 108 1.69 -8.20 -5.26
CA THR A 108 0.32 -8.48 -5.72
C THR A 108 -0.54 -8.82 -4.52
N LEU A 109 -1.70 -8.19 -4.42
CA LEU A 109 -2.76 -8.54 -3.47
C LEU A 109 -4.01 -8.90 -4.26
N ILE A 110 -4.57 -10.06 -3.98
CA ILE A 110 -5.83 -10.54 -4.55
C ILE A 110 -6.86 -10.62 -3.42
N VAL A 111 -8.04 -10.03 -3.60
CA VAL A 111 -9.16 -10.08 -2.66
C VAL A 111 -10.37 -10.64 -3.37
N ASN A 112 -10.85 -11.80 -2.93
CA ASN A 112 -11.93 -12.53 -3.57
C ASN A 112 -13.29 -12.23 -2.91
N PRO A 113 -14.40 -12.38 -3.67
CA PRO A 113 -15.74 -12.14 -3.14
C PRO A 113 -16.18 -13.14 -2.06
N ASP A 114 -15.49 -14.26 -1.90
CA ASP A 114 -15.72 -15.28 -0.86
C ASP A 114 -14.98 -14.98 0.46
N ASN A 115 -14.49 -13.75 0.63
CA ASN A 115 -13.66 -13.29 1.76
C ASN A 115 -12.28 -13.95 1.88
N THR A 116 -11.78 -14.58 0.82
CA THR A 116 -10.38 -15.04 0.75
C THR A 116 -9.46 -13.96 0.19
N TYR A 117 -8.17 -14.04 0.52
CA TYR A 117 -7.13 -13.16 -0.03
C TYR A 117 -5.81 -13.91 -0.24
N GLN A 118 -5.01 -13.43 -1.19
CA GLN A 118 -3.68 -13.94 -1.53
C GLN A 118 -2.68 -12.80 -1.66
#